data_AF-A0A5B0BYK1-F1
#
_entry.id   AF-A0A5B0BYK1-F1
#
_cell.length_a   1.000
_cell.length_b   1.000
_cell.length_c   1.000
_cell.angle_alpha   90.00
_cell.angle_beta   90.00
_cell.angle_gamma   90.00
#
_symmetry.space_group_name_H-M   'P 1'
#
loop_
_entity.id
_entity.type
_entity.pdbx_description
1 polymer ?
#
loop_
_entity_poly.entity_id
_entity_poly.type
_entity_poly.pdbx_seq_one_letter_code
_entity_poly.pdbx_strand_id
1 'polypeptide(L)'
;MNTHVRNLAVLALGLALTSLVQAQNLPGNNNPYNSPIHRANPNSMQGTQPNSPAIRGTNVTPVPRPPTLKNGGIGNRYPQRDAAPTRPATQPQAPTRDANGNRQP
;
A
#
# COMPACT_ATOMS: atom_id res chain seq x y z
N MET A 1 9.12 -50.46 -41.28
CA MET A 1 9.39 -50.02 -39.89
C MET A 1 8.60 -48.75 -39.62
N ASN A 2 7.90 -48.71 -38.50
CA ASN A 2 6.59 -48.05 -38.38
C ASN A 2 6.70 -46.55 -38.09
N THR A 3 6.40 -45.73 -39.09
CA THR A 3 6.48 -44.26 -39.07
C THR A 3 5.73 -43.63 -37.89
N HIS A 4 4.61 -44.24 -37.49
CA HIS A 4 3.82 -43.81 -36.33
C HIS A 4 4.61 -43.88 -35.01
N VAL A 5 5.42 -44.92 -34.83
CA VAL A 5 6.24 -45.10 -33.61
C VAL A 5 7.35 -44.04 -33.57
N ARG A 6 7.90 -43.67 -34.73
CA ARG A 6 8.92 -42.62 -34.84
C ARG A 6 8.35 -41.24 -34.50
N ASN A 7 7.15 -40.94 -34.98
CA ASN A 7 6.49 -39.67 -34.69
C ASN A 7 6.10 -39.57 -33.21
N LEU A 8 5.63 -40.67 -32.61
CA LEU A 8 5.34 -40.75 -31.18
C LEU A 8 6.60 -40.53 -30.32
N ALA A 9 7.73 -41.13 -30.72
CA ALA A 9 9.00 -40.95 -30.04
C ALA A 9 9.52 -39.51 -30.14
N VAL A 10 9.39 -38.85 -31.31
CA VAL A 10 9.77 -37.44 -31.50
C VAL A 10 8.88 -36.52 -30.67
N LEU A 11 7.57 -36.79 -30.59
CA LEU A 11 6.65 -35.99 -29.79
C LEU A 11 6.93 -36.14 -28.29
N ALA A 12 7.17 -37.37 -27.82
CA ALA A 12 7.53 -37.64 -26.42
C ALA A 12 8.86 -36.98 -26.04
N LEU A 13 9.86 -37.01 -26.95
CA LEU A 13 11.14 -36.34 -26.73
C LEU A 13 10.99 -34.81 -26.71
N GLY A 14 10.14 -34.25 -27.58
CA GLY A 14 9.82 -32.83 -27.58
C GLY A 14 9.20 -32.36 -26.26
N LEU A 15 8.24 -33.12 -25.72
CA LEU A 15 7.59 -32.82 -24.44
C LEU A 15 8.52 -33.01 -23.23
N ALA A 16 9.47 -33.95 -23.30
CA ALA A 16 10.48 -34.13 -22.25
C ALA A 16 11.52 -32.99 -22.21
N LEU A 17 11.75 -32.31 -23.35
CA LEU A 17 12.75 -31.26 -23.49
C LEU A 17 12.18 -29.84 -23.31
N THR A 18 10.87 -29.65 -23.23
CA THR A 18 10.29 -28.35 -22.86
C THR A 18 10.55 -28.09 -21.39
N SER A 19 11.69 -27.45 -21.10
CA SER A 19 12.04 -26.94 -19.79
C SER A 19 10.92 -26.07 -19.25
N LEU A 20 10.28 -26.51 -18.15
CA LEU A 20 9.41 -25.66 -17.35
C LEU A 20 10.21 -24.42 -16.96
N VAL A 21 9.88 -23.26 -17.52
CA VAL A 21 10.39 -21.96 -17.03
C VAL A 21 9.72 -21.73 -15.67
N GLN A 22 10.31 -22.32 -14.64
CA GLN A 22 9.93 -22.04 -13.26
C GLN A 22 10.62 -20.74 -12.85
N ALA A 23 9.85 -19.76 -12.40
CA ALA A 23 10.38 -18.60 -11.70
C ALA A 23 10.97 -19.04 -10.36
N GLN A 24 12.21 -19.55 -10.36
CA GLN A 24 12.90 -20.00 -9.17
C GLN A 24 13.47 -18.79 -8.43
N ASN A 25 12.87 -18.45 -7.29
CA ASN A 25 13.57 -17.65 -6.29
C ASN A 25 14.59 -18.57 -5.61
N LEU A 26 15.87 -18.18 -5.62
CA LEU A 26 16.91 -18.90 -4.89
C LEU A 26 16.59 -18.88 -3.38
N PRO A 27 16.80 -19.99 -2.66
CA PRO A 27 16.67 -20.00 -1.21
C PRO A 27 17.58 -18.92 -0.60
N GLY A 28 17.03 -18.02 0.21
CA GLY A 28 17.78 -16.96 0.89
C GLY A 28 17.87 -15.62 0.15
N ASN A 29 17.41 -15.51 -1.10
CA ASN A 29 17.36 -14.24 -1.83
C ASN A 29 15.93 -13.69 -1.92
N ASN A 30 15.35 -13.33 -0.77
CA ASN A 30 14.02 -12.71 -0.67
C ASN A 30 14.08 -11.19 -0.84
N ASN A 31 14.89 -10.68 -1.78
CA ASN A 31 14.90 -9.26 -2.10
C ASN A 31 13.55 -8.91 -2.78
N PRO A 32 12.66 -8.12 -2.13
CA PRO A 32 11.35 -7.77 -2.70
C PRO A 32 11.48 -7.05 -4.05
N TYR A 33 12.58 -6.33 -4.24
CA TYR A 33 12.86 -5.53 -5.43
C TYR A 33 13.40 -6.35 -6.62
N ASN A 34 13.54 -7.68 -6.48
CA ASN A 34 14.02 -8.57 -7.54
C ASN A 34 12.96 -9.61 -7.97
N SER A 35 11.68 -9.28 -7.84
CA SER A 35 10.58 -10.14 -8.27
C SER A 35 10.34 -10.09 -9.79
N PRO A 36 9.75 -11.12 -10.42
CA PRO A 36 9.39 -11.08 -11.84
C PRO A 36 8.52 -9.88 -12.23
N ILE A 37 7.59 -9.48 -11.36
CA ILE A 37 6.71 -8.33 -11.57
C ILE A 37 7.50 -7.02 -11.58
N HIS A 38 8.44 -6.86 -10.64
CA HIS A 38 9.29 -5.66 -10.56
C HIS A 38 10.33 -5.58 -11.69
N ARG A 39 10.75 -6.72 -12.25
CA ARG A 39 11.61 -6.76 -13.45
C ARG A 39 10.86 -6.37 -14.73
N ALA A 40 9.61 -6.83 -14.87
CA ALA A 40 8.76 -6.48 -16.01
C ALA A 40 8.34 -5.00 -15.97
N ASN A 41 8.12 -4.46 -14.77
CA ASN A 41 7.80 -3.05 -14.55
C ASN A 41 8.46 -2.55 -13.24
N PRO A 42 9.56 -1.78 -13.33
CA PRO A 42 10.26 -1.24 -12.16
C PRO A 42 9.42 -0.32 -11.26
N ASN A 43 8.30 0.21 -11.75
CA ASN A 43 7.39 1.05 -10.96
C ASN A 43 6.26 0.25 -10.29
N SER A 44 6.17 -1.07 -10.52
CA SER A 44 5.14 -1.90 -9.91
C SER A 44 5.43 -2.18 -8.44
N MET A 45 4.46 -1.87 -7.58
CA MET A 45 4.54 -2.11 -6.13
C MET A 45 3.78 -3.38 -5.70
N GLN A 46 3.25 -4.14 -6.65
CA GLN A 46 2.51 -5.36 -6.37
C GLN A 46 3.45 -6.40 -5.73
N GLY A 47 3.10 -6.86 -4.53
CA GLY A 47 3.86 -7.87 -3.79
C GLY A 47 5.14 -7.35 -3.11
N THR A 48 5.47 -6.06 -3.23
CA THR A 48 6.57 -5.42 -2.49
C THR A 48 6.11 -4.55 -1.34
N GLN A 49 4.85 -4.07 -1.38
CA GLN A 49 4.28 -3.34 -0.26
C GLN A 49 3.86 -4.28 0.88
N PRO A 50 4.19 -3.93 2.14
CA PRO A 50 3.61 -4.61 3.29
C PRO A 50 2.10 -4.40 3.31
N ASN A 51 1.36 -5.49 3.52
CA ASN A 51 -0.10 -5.43 3.67
C ASN A 51 -0.55 -4.89 5.05
N SER A 52 0.42 -4.65 5.95
CA SER A 52 0.15 -4.11 7.29
C SER A 52 0.24 -2.58 7.27
N PRO A 53 -0.76 -1.87 7.83
CA PRO A 53 -0.68 -0.42 7.99
C PRO A 53 0.57 -0.02 8.78
N ALA A 54 1.18 1.11 8.41
CA ALA A 54 2.30 1.66 9.16
C ALA A 54 1.86 1.93 10.61
N ILE A 55 2.59 1.38 11.58
CA ILE A 55 2.37 1.68 13.00
C ILE A 55 2.73 3.15 13.20
N ARG A 56 1.72 4.01 13.29
CA ARG A 56 1.91 5.38 13.75
C ARG A 56 2.21 5.32 15.25
N GLY A 57 3.23 6.05 15.70
CA GLY A 57 3.74 6.00 17.06
C GLY A 57 2.66 6.24 18.13
N THR A 58 3.04 6.02 19.39
CA THR A 58 2.15 6.12 20.56
C THR A 58 1.26 7.35 20.48
N ASN A 59 -0.05 7.15 20.43
CA ASN A 59 -1.03 8.22 20.57
C ASN A 59 -0.93 8.76 22.00
N VAL A 60 -0.16 9.83 22.19
CA VAL A 60 -0.17 10.58 23.45
C VAL A 60 -1.44 11.41 23.46
N THR A 61 -2.45 10.93 24.18
CA THR A 61 -3.59 11.78 24.53
C THR A 61 -3.07 13.00 25.29
N PRO A 62 -3.54 14.23 24.99
CA PRO A 62 -3.12 15.41 25.74
C PRO A 62 -3.41 15.22 27.24
N VAL A 63 -2.46 15.62 28.09
CA VAL A 63 -2.68 15.63 29.55
C VAL A 63 -3.87 16.55 29.85
N PRO A 64 -4.92 16.06 30.55
CA PRO A 64 -6.04 16.92 30.95
C PRO A 64 -5.53 18.09 31.78
N ARG A 65 -5.89 19.32 31.40
CA ARG A 65 -5.53 20.50 32.19
C ARG A 65 -6.30 20.48 33.51
N PRO A 66 -5.66 20.77 34.66
CA PRO A 66 -6.35 20.81 35.94
C PRO A 66 -7.48 21.86 35.93
N PRO A 67 -8.59 21.62 36.64
CA PRO A 67 -9.69 22.57 36.73
C PRO A 67 -9.23 23.86 37.44
N THR A 68 -9.49 25.00 36.82
CA THR A 68 -9.19 26.34 37.32
C THR A 68 -10.39 27.24 37.11
N LEU A 69 -10.37 28.45 37.69
CA LEU A 69 -11.41 29.45 37.41
C LEU A 69 -11.36 29.91 35.94
N LYS A 70 -10.16 30.06 35.36
CA LYS A 70 -9.98 30.58 33.98
C LYS A 70 -10.45 29.61 32.90
N ASN A 71 -10.23 28.30 33.07
CA ASN A 71 -10.67 27.27 32.10
C ASN A 71 -12.08 26.75 32.39
N GLY A 72 -12.71 27.22 33.47
CA GLY A 72 -14.08 26.84 33.80
C GLY A 72 -14.29 25.52 34.51
N GLY A 73 -13.21 24.84 34.91
CA GLY A 73 -13.31 23.59 35.65
C GLY A 73 -13.79 23.76 37.11
N ILE A 74 -13.79 24.99 37.64
CA ILE A 74 -14.32 25.32 38.97
C ILE A 74 -15.67 26.03 38.79
N GLY A 75 -16.75 25.42 39.29
CA GLY A 75 -18.16 25.74 39.00
C GLY A 75 -18.74 27.02 39.59
N ASN A 76 -17.92 27.98 40.00
CA ASN A 76 -18.38 29.23 40.66
C ASN A 76 -18.60 30.40 39.68
N ARG A 77 -18.73 30.12 38.37
CA ARG A 77 -18.91 31.14 37.32
C ARG A 77 -20.34 31.15 36.81
N TYR A 78 -20.82 32.31 36.35
CA TYR A 78 -22.04 32.40 35.57
C TYR A 78 -21.93 31.56 34.28
N PRO A 79 -23.04 30.99 33.77
CA PRO A 79 -23.05 30.23 32.53
C PRO A 79 -22.46 31.07 31.39
N GLN A 80 -21.28 30.67 30.90
CA GLN A 80 -20.67 31.29 29.74
C GLN A 80 -21.27 30.61 28.51
N ARG A 81 -21.89 31.38 27.63
CA ARG A 81 -22.40 30.84 26.36
C ARG A 81 -21.18 30.49 25.51
N ASP A 82 -20.79 29.22 25.49
CA ASP A 82 -19.73 28.77 24.59
C ASP A 82 -20.14 29.10 23.16
N ALA A 83 -19.26 29.81 22.44
CA ALA A 83 -19.49 30.08 21.04
C ALA A 83 -19.57 28.74 20.30
N ALA A 84 -20.53 28.61 19.38
CA ALA A 84 -20.67 27.38 18.60
C ALA A 84 -19.32 27.01 17.96
N PRO A 85 -18.86 25.75 18.09
CA PRO A 85 -17.58 25.34 17.55
C PRO A 85 -17.53 25.68 16.05
N THR A 86 -16.50 26.45 15.66
CA THR A 86 -16.31 26.82 14.26
C THR A 86 -16.03 25.56 13.45
N ARG A 87 -16.82 25.34 12.39
CA ARG A 87 -16.60 24.22 11.47
C ARG A 87 -15.16 24.31 10.92
N PRO A 88 -14.36 23.22 10.93
CA PRO A 88 -13.06 23.21 10.30
C PRO A 88 -13.17 23.67 8.85
N ALA A 89 -12.34 24.63 8.46
CA ALA A 89 -12.31 25.11 7.09
C ALA A 89 -11.90 23.95 6.17
N THR A 90 -12.80 23.52 5.29
CA THR A 90 -12.44 22.61 4.19
C THR A 90 -11.76 23.47 3.14
N GLN A 91 -10.43 23.48 3.09
CA GLN A 91 -9.72 24.04 1.95
C GLN A 91 -10.00 23.14 0.73
N PRO A 92 -10.52 23.70 -0.38
CA PRO A 92 -10.63 22.95 -1.62
C PRO A 92 -9.21 22.60 -2.10
N GLN A 93 -8.85 21.33 -2.10
CA GLN A 93 -7.65 20.86 -2.78
C GLN A 93 -7.90 20.94 -4.28
N ALA A 94 -7.07 21.67 -5.02
CA ALA A 94 -7.12 21.64 -6.48
C ALA A 94 -6.77 20.22 -6.97
N PRO A 95 -7.43 19.72 -8.04
CA PRO A 95 -7.11 18.41 -8.59
C PRO A 95 -5.66 18.39 -9.09
N THR A 96 -4.90 17.37 -8.69
CA THR A 96 -3.55 17.11 -9.21
C THR A 96 -3.65 16.90 -10.73
N ARG A 97 -2.85 17.64 -11.49
CA ARG A 97 -2.75 17.49 -12.95
C ARG A 97 -1.44 16.80 -13.31
N ASP A 98 -1.50 15.89 -14.28
CA ASP A 98 -0.30 15.28 -14.85
C ASP A 98 0.50 16.28 -15.70
N ALA A 99 1.68 15.87 -16.18
CA ALA A 99 2.54 16.70 -17.03
C ALA A 99 1.88 17.12 -18.35
N ASN A 100 0.81 16.43 -18.75
CA ASN A 100 0.02 16.70 -19.95
C ASN A 100 -1.23 17.56 -19.65
N GLY A 101 -1.44 17.97 -18.40
CA GLY A 101 -2.55 18.82 -17.97
C GLY A 101 -3.87 18.08 -17.67
N ASN A 102 -3.89 16.75 -17.70
CA ASN A 102 -5.05 15.93 -17.39
C ASN A 102 -5.22 15.78 -15.88
N ARG A 103 -6.47 15.71 -15.40
CA ARG A 103 -6.76 15.43 -13.98
C ARG A 103 -6.39 13.99 -13.66
N GLN A 104 -5.59 13.79 -12.61
CA GLN A 104 -5.31 12.46 -12.08
C GLN A 104 -6.49 12.00 -11.19
N PRO A 105 -6.99 10.76 -11.36
CA PRO A 105 -8.05 10.20 -10.51
C PRO A 105 -7.58 9.92 -9.08
#